data_AF-A0A7X7L209-F1
#
_entry.id   AF-A0A7X7L209-F1
#
_cell.length_a   1.000
_cell.length_b   1.000
_cell.length_c   1.000
_cell.angle_alpha   90.00
_cell.angle_beta   90.00
_cell.angle_gamma   90.00
#
_symmetry.space_group_name_H-M   'P 1'
#
loop_
_entity.id
_entity.type
_entity.pdbx_description
1 polymer ?
#
loop_
_entity_poly.entity_id
_entity_poly.type
_entity_poly.pdbx_seq_one_letter_code
_entity_poly.pdbx_strand_id
1 'polypeptide(L)'
;METIQSECPPTEIETIEGVVIKPLNPFPDGRGFFQEIFRANEPIFEGAHFAQWSHSKMQLNVVKAWHYHHIQTDWWYCPIGMLQTVLFDNRPESPTYRTKLEIFMGETDLYPDTQSVCVRIPPGVLHACKVFSFEAHLFYITDETYNPNDEGRWPYDSDVVDHDWGRDVIVSPKDCRAFVPTAPRKPLR
;
A
#
# COMPACT_ATOMS: atom_id res chain seq x y z
N MET A 1 -13.77 -45.64 -2.21
CA MET A 1 -12.83 -44.89 -1.35
C MET A 1 -12.69 -43.53 -2.00
N GLU A 2 -13.54 -42.59 -1.59
CA GLU A 2 -13.50 -41.21 -2.08
C GLU A 2 -12.54 -40.43 -1.18
N THR A 3 -11.53 -39.85 -1.80
CA THR A 3 -10.54 -38.97 -1.18
C THR A 3 -11.22 -37.64 -0.90
N ILE A 4 -11.47 -37.34 0.38
CA ILE A 4 -11.94 -36.02 0.81
C ILE A 4 -10.76 -35.06 0.63
N GLN A 5 -10.82 -34.22 -0.40
CA GLN A 5 -9.98 -33.03 -0.48
C GLN A 5 -10.45 -32.07 0.61
N SER A 6 -9.61 -31.90 1.63
CA SER A 6 -9.73 -30.84 2.61
C SER A 6 -9.45 -29.51 1.92
N GLU A 7 -10.48 -28.83 1.45
CA GLU A 7 -10.37 -27.43 1.04
C GLU A 7 -10.01 -26.59 2.28
N CYS A 8 -8.90 -25.85 2.18
CA CYS A 8 -8.54 -24.84 3.15
C CYS A 8 -9.60 -23.73 3.06
N PRO A 9 -10.25 -23.31 4.17
CA PRO A 9 -11.23 -22.24 4.10
C PRO A 9 -10.56 -20.96 3.56
N PRO A 10 -11.26 -20.16 2.73
CA PRO A 10 -10.72 -18.87 2.32
C PRO A 10 -10.48 -18.02 3.56
N THR A 11 -9.24 -17.60 3.76
CA THR A 11 -8.89 -16.59 4.76
C THR A 11 -9.71 -15.35 4.40
N GLU A 12 -10.69 -14.98 5.23
CA GLU A 12 -11.36 -13.68 5.10
C GLU A 12 -10.26 -12.61 5.14
N ILE A 13 -9.97 -12.02 3.99
CA ILE A 13 -9.04 -10.88 3.94
C ILE A 13 -9.79 -9.76 4.66
N GLU A 14 -9.34 -9.38 5.85
CA GLU A 14 -9.87 -8.20 6.52
C GLU A 14 -9.68 -7.00 5.59
N THR A 15 -10.79 -6.50 5.03
CA THR A 15 -10.78 -5.36 4.12
C THR A 15 -10.95 -4.07 4.91
N ILE A 16 -10.14 -3.05 4.60
CA ILE A 16 -10.34 -1.67 5.10
C ILE A 16 -11.29 -0.94 4.15
N GLU A 17 -12.26 -0.18 4.69
CA GLU A 17 -13.24 0.57 3.91
C GLU A 17 -12.58 1.48 2.86
N GLY A 18 -12.94 1.30 1.59
CA GLY A 18 -12.40 2.01 0.43
C GLY A 18 -10.99 1.58 -0.04
N VAL A 19 -10.29 0.70 0.67
CA VAL A 19 -9.07 0.07 0.16
C VAL A 19 -9.44 -0.98 -0.88
N VAL A 20 -8.77 -0.97 -2.02
CA VAL A 20 -8.98 -1.95 -3.09
C VAL A 20 -7.65 -2.57 -3.47
N ILE A 21 -7.56 -3.90 -3.41
CA ILE A 21 -6.42 -4.66 -3.92
C ILE A 21 -6.84 -5.21 -5.29
N LYS A 22 -6.20 -4.71 -6.36
CA LYS A 22 -6.38 -5.23 -7.71
C LYS A 22 -5.25 -6.22 -8.03
N PRO A 23 -5.54 -7.52 -8.23
CA PRO A 23 -4.59 -8.43 -8.84
C PRO A 23 -4.18 -7.96 -10.23
N LEU A 24 -2.88 -7.95 -10.51
CA LEU A 24 -2.34 -7.71 -11.84
C LEU A 24 -2.14 -9.05 -12.54
N ASN A 25 -2.61 -9.11 -13.79
CA ASN A 25 -2.51 -10.31 -14.61
C ASN A 25 -1.44 -10.08 -15.68
N PRO A 26 -0.20 -10.55 -15.48
CA PRO A 26 0.82 -10.45 -16.50
C PRO A 26 0.47 -11.34 -17.70
N PHE A 27 0.83 -10.86 -18.89
CA PHE A 27 0.78 -11.57 -20.17
C PHE A 27 2.22 -11.97 -20.54
N PRO A 28 2.71 -13.13 -20.07
CA PRO A 28 4.08 -13.57 -20.33
C PRO A 28 4.27 -14.11 -21.75
N ASP A 29 5.47 -13.93 -22.28
CA ASP A 29 5.98 -14.62 -23.46
C ASP A 29 7.51 -14.83 -23.37
N GLY A 30 8.14 -15.35 -24.43
CA GLY A 30 9.59 -15.62 -24.46
C GLY A 30 10.50 -14.38 -24.30
N ARG A 31 9.95 -13.17 -24.17
CA ARG A 31 10.66 -11.90 -24.00
C ARG A 31 10.52 -11.31 -22.59
N GLY A 32 9.66 -11.89 -21.74
CA GLY A 32 9.27 -11.34 -20.44
C GLY A 32 7.75 -11.32 -20.31
N PHE A 33 7.17 -10.23 -19.80
CA PHE A 33 5.72 -10.05 -19.73
C PHE A 33 5.29 -8.63 -20.07
N PHE A 34 4.05 -8.49 -20.52
CA PHE A 34 3.32 -7.22 -20.56
C PHE A 34 2.27 -7.23 -19.44
N GLN A 35 2.04 -6.10 -18.77
CA GLN A 35 0.92 -6.00 -17.82
C GLN A 35 0.39 -4.58 -17.70
N GLU A 36 -0.89 -4.47 -17.36
CA GLU A 36 -1.59 -3.19 -17.24
C GLU A 36 -1.77 -2.81 -15.77
N ILE A 37 -0.94 -1.87 -15.32
CA ILE A 37 -0.97 -1.39 -13.93
C ILE A 37 -2.17 -0.45 -13.73
N PHE A 38 -2.28 0.56 -14.60
CA PHE A 38 -3.31 1.60 -14.55
C PHE A 38 -4.06 1.66 -15.87
N ARG A 39 -5.38 1.63 -15.81
CA ARG A 39 -6.26 1.94 -16.95
C ARG A 39 -7.45 2.75 -16.46
N ALA A 40 -7.60 3.97 -16.99
CA ALA A 40 -8.51 4.99 -16.45
C ALA A 40 -10.00 4.57 -16.36
N ASN A 41 -10.44 3.57 -17.13
CA ASN A 41 -11.82 3.08 -17.11
C ASN A 41 -12.03 1.87 -16.18
N GLU A 42 -11.03 1.45 -15.40
CA GLU A 42 -11.20 0.39 -14.42
C GLU A 42 -11.82 0.91 -13.11
N PRO A 43 -12.67 0.11 -12.44
CA PRO A 43 -13.37 0.54 -11.21
C PRO A 43 -12.46 1.05 -10.09
N ILE A 44 -11.22 0.54 -9.98
CA ILE A 44 -10.25 0.99 -8.96
C ILE A 44 -9.86 2.47 -9.12
N PHE A 45 -10.06 3.06 -10.30
CA PHE A 45 -9.79 4.47 -10.60
C PHE A 45 -11.07 5.32 -10.71
N GLU A 46 -12.24 4.71 -10.47
CA GLU A 46 -13.51 5.42 -10.55
C GLU A 46 -13.58 6.56 -9.53
N GLY A 47 -14.05 7.73 -9.99
CA GLY A 47 -14.17 8.95 -9.20
C GLY A 47 -12.84 9.65 -8.87
N ALA A 48 -11.72 9.15 -9.39
CA ALA A 48 -10.41 9.78 -9.32
C ALA A 48 -10.00 10.42 -10.65
N HIS A 49 -8.95 11.23 -10.62
CA HIS A 49 -8.28 11.73 -11.81
C HIS A 49 -6.79 11.42 -11.72
N PHE A 50 -6.07 11.42 -12.83
CA PHE A 50 -4.61 11.33 -12.80
C PHE A 50 -4.04 12.73 -12.51
N ALA A 51 -3.18 12.84 -11.50
CA ALA A 51 -2.48 14.08 -11.19
C ALA A 51 -0.96 13.92 -11.23
N GLN A 52 -0.42 12.87 -10.61
CA GLN A 52 1.01 12.67 -10.51
C GLN A 52 1.40 11.18 -10.51
N TRP A 53 2.61 10.90 -10.98
CA TRP A 53 3.24 9.60 -10.84
C TRP A 53 4.64 9.78 -10.24
N SER A 54 4.99 8.94 -9.28
CA SER A 54 6.24 9.04 -8.55
C SER A 54 6.90 7.69 -8.38
N HIS A 55 8.23 7.71 -8.28
CA HIS A 55 9.07 6.52 -8.11
C HIS A 55 9.93 6.66 -6.86
N SER A 56 9.87 5.66 -6.00
CA SER A 56 10.74 5.50 -4.84
C SER A 56 11.58 4.23 -4.99
N LYS A 57 12.90 4.39 -5.08
CA LYS A 57 13.86 3.29 -4.94
C LYS A 57 14.32 3.20 -3.49
N MET A 58 14.25 2.01 -2.90
CA MET A 58 14.56 1.77 -1.48
C MET A 58 15.44 0.53 -1.34
N GLN A 59 16.30 0.53 -0.33
CA GLN A 59 17.19 -0.60 0.00
C GLN A 59 16.56 -1.48 1.09
N LEU A 60 17.12 -2.68 1.27
CA LEU A 60 16.77 -3.58 2.37
C LEU A 60 16.63 -2.82 3.71
N ASN A 61 15.63 -3.20 4.50
CA ASN A 61 15.29 -2.64 5.82
C ASN A 61 14.82 -1.17 5.83
N VAL A 62 14.71 -0.50 4.69
CA VAL A 62 14.05 0.81 4.64
C VAL A 62 12.59 0.65 5.05
N VAL A 63 12.17 1.47 6.02
CA VAL A 63 10.78 1.65 6.44
C VAL A 63 10.34 3.06 6.09
N LYS A 64 9.17 3.19 5.47
CA LYS A 64 8.46 4.46 5.29
C LYS A 64 7.13 4.33 5.99
N ALA A 65 6.95 5.06 7.09
CA ALA A 65 5.77 4.96 7.93
C ALA A 65 5.62 6.19 8.85
N TRP A 66 4.47 6.41 9.46
CA TRP A 66 3.15 6.11 8.89
C TRP A 66 2.69 7.35 8.16
N HIS A 67 2.36 7.23 6.89
CA HIS A 67 1.89 8.35 6.08
C HIS A 67 0.38 8.25 5.90
N TYR A 68 -0.28 9.38 5.72
CA TYR A 68 -1.69 9.44 5.33
C TYR A 68 -1.98 10.76 4.65
N HIS A 69 -3.06 10.80 3.88
CA HIS A 69 -3.48 12.00 3.16
C HIS A 69 -4.87 12.43 3.60
N HIS A 70 -5.12 13.73 3.70
CA HIS A 70 -6.46 14.26 3.95
C HIS A 70 -7.32 14.24 2.69
N ILE A 71 -6.72 14.37 1.51
CA ILE A 71 -7.40 14.55 0.22
C ILE A 71 -6.97 13.51 -0.81
N GLN A 72 -5.67 13.23 -0.94
CA GLN A 72 -5.09 12.38 -1.98
C GLN A 72 -5.42 10.90 -1.78
N THR A 73 -5.74 10.24 -2.89
CA THR A 73 -5.79 8.79 -3.06
C THR A 73 -4.49 8.33 -3.72
N ASP A 74 -3.93 7.23 -3.21
CA ASP A 74 -2.74 6.60 -3.76
C ASP A 74 -3.07 5.29 -4.46
N TRP A 75 -2.32 4.97 -5.52
CA TRP A 75 -2.28 3.64 -6.13
C TRP A 75 -0.85 3.12 -6.15
N TRP A 76 -0.55 2.16 -5.28
CA TRP A 76 0.78 1.60 -5.10
C TRP A 76 1.00 0.35 -5.95
N TYR A 77 2.19 0.23 -6.53
CA TYR A 77 2.64 -0.94 -7.29
C TYR A 77 4.16 -1.14 -7.10
N CYS A 78 4.59 -2.39 -6.93
CA CYS A 78 5.99 -2.76 -6.69
C CYS A 78 6.49 -3.69 -7.81
N PRO A 79 7.13 -3.17 -8.88
CA PRO A 79 7.64 -3.99 -9.98
C PRO A 79 8.92 -4.77 -9.68
N ILE A 80 9.76 -4.29 -8.77
CA ILE A 80 11.10 -4.83 -8.51
C ILE A 80 11.22 -5.00 -7.01
N GLY A 81 11.66 -6.18 -6.58
CA GLY A 81 11.86 -6.46 -5.16
C GLY A 81 10.59 -6.86 -4.42
N MET A 82 10.66 -6.77 -3.09
CA MET A 82 9.62 -7.22 -2.16
C MET A 82 9.37 -6.15 -1.09
N LEU A 83 8.11 -5.73 -0.99
CA LEU A 83 7.60 -4.82 0.04
C LEU A 83 6.57 -5.53 0.91
N GLN A 84 6.73 -5.45 2.22
CA GLN A 84 5.59 -5.56 3.13
C GLN A 84 4.90 -4.21 3.15
N THR A 85 3.70 -4.14 2.61
CA THR A 85 2.82 -2.96 2.67
C THR A 85 1.85 -3.17 3.81
N VAL A 86 1.75 -2.17 4.68
CA VAL A 86 0.89 -2.21 5.87
C VAL A 86 -0.06 -1.02 5.79
N LEU A 87 -1.35 -1.32 5.87
CA LEU A 87 -2.43 -0.35 5.89
C LEU A 87 -3.15 -0.43 7.22
N PHE A 88 -3.53 0.71 7.77
CA PHE A 88 -4.29 0.78 9.01
C PHE A 88 -5.36 1.87 8.95
N ASP A 89 -6.58 1.49 9.31
CA ASP A 89 -7.70 2.40 9.31
C ASP A 89 -7.79 3.20 10.61
N ASN A 90 -7.23 4.41 10.61
CA ASN A 90 -7.31 5.31 11.76
C ASN A 90 -8.43 6.35 11.64
N ARG A 91 -9.47 6.08 10.83
CA ARG A 91 -10.60 7.00 10.60
C ARG A 91 -11.72 6.68 11.60
N PRO A 92 -11.99 7.51 12.62
CA PRO A 92 -12.93 7.18 13.69
C PRO A 92 -14.37 6.95 13.22
N GLU A 93 -14.75 7.50 12.07
CA GLU A 93 -16.06 7.33 11.46
C GLU A 93 -16.19 6.07 10.59
N SER A 94 -15.10 5.36 10.35
CA SER A 94 -15.07 4.20 9.45
C SER A 94 -15.68 2.94 10.10
N PRO A 95 -16.45 2.12 9.36
CA PRO A 95 -16.92 0.83 9.85
C PRO A 95 -15.77 -0.17 10.12
N THR A 96 -14.60 0.08 9.55
CA THR A 96 -13.39 -0.74 9.73
C THR A 96 -12.35 -0.03 10.60
N TYR A 97 -12.77 0.89 11.47
CA TYR A 97 -11.87 1.63 12.35
C TYR A 97 -11.01 0.66 13.19
N ARG A 98 -9.70 0.88 13.16
CA ARG A 98 -8.63 0.06 13.76
C ARG A 98 -8.37 -1.30 13.12
N THR A 99 -8.92 -1.55 11.93
CA THR A 99 -8.54 -2.71 11.13
C THR A 99 -7.15 -2.50 10.52
N LYS A 100 -6.31 -3.54 10.57
CA LYS A 100 -4.97 -3.58 9.97
C LYS A 100 -4.97 -4.58 8.82
N LEU A 101 -4.33 -4.23 7.71
CA LEU A 101 -4.16 -5.09 6.55
C LEU A 101 -2.69 -5.11 6.14
N GLU A 102 -2.14 -6.30 5.95
CA GLU A 102 -0.75 -6.52 5.54
C GLU A 102 -0.69 -7.27 4.20
N ILE A 103 0.09 -6.75 3.27
CA ILE A 103 0.24 -7.30 1.92
C ILE A 103 1.73 -7.36 1.58
N PHE A 104 2.23 -8.56 1.30
CA PHE A 104 3.53 -8.68 0.64
C PHE A 104 3.32 -8.51 -0.87
N MET A 105 3.79 -7.39 -1.41
CA MET A 105 3.68 -7.07 -2.84
C MET A 105 5.05 -6.94 -3.48
N GLY A 106 5.19 -7.35 -4.73
CA GLY A 106 6.50 -7.38 -5.37
C GLY A 106 6.59 -8.18 -6.67
N GLU A 107 7.85 -8.44 -7.03
CA GLU A 107 8.26 -9.21 -8.20
C GLU A 107 8.08 -10.72 -7.94
N THR A 108 6.92 -11.24 -8.32
CA THR A 108 6.48 -12.61 -7.99
C THR A 108 7.39 -13.70 -8.54
N ASP A 109 8.09 -13.45 -9.64
CA ASP A 109 9.00 -14.42 -10.27
C ASP A 109 10.27 -14.67 -9.42
N LEU A 110 10.72 -13.65 -8.67
CA LEU A 110 11.86 -13.75 -7.75
C LEU A 110 11.44 -13.98 -6.29
N TYR A 111 10.26 -13.49 -5.91
CA TYR A 111 9.73 -13.53 -4.54
C TYR A 111 8.34 -14.18 -4.54
N PRO A 112 8.23 -15.52 -4.51
CA PRO A 112 6.95 -16.23 -4.68
C PRO A 112 5.94 -16.00 -3.56
N ASP A 113 6.38 -15.53 -2.38
CA ASP A 113 5.51 -15.16 -1.26
C ASP A 113 4.90 -13.75 -1.42
N THR A 114 5.18 -13.07 -2.53
CA THR A 114 4.61 -11.76 -2.86
C THR A 114 3.46 -11.86 -3.84
N GLN A 115 2.68 -10.79 -3.93
CA GLN A 115 1.57 -10.64 -4.86
C GLN A 115 1.86 -9.51 -5.86
N SER A 116 1.61 -9.76 -7.15
CA SER A 116 1.60 -8.72 -8.17
C SER A 116 0.25 -8.00 -8.13
N VAL A 117 0.19 -6.89 -7.38
CA VAL A 117 -1.04 -6.14 -7.12
C VAL A 117 -0.85 -4.64 -7.31
N CYS A 118 -1.93 -3.95 -7.66
CA CYS A 118 -2.07 -2.52 -7.50
C CYS A 118 -3.02 -2.23 -6.32
N VAL A 119 -2.56 -1.46 -5.34
CA VAL A 119 -3.31 -1.19 -4.10
C VAL A 119 -3.79 0.25 -4.12
N ARG A 120 -5.12 0.45 -4.14
CA ARG A 120 -5.74 1.76 -3.93
C ARG A 120 -5.85 2.03 -2.43
N ILE A 121 -5.32 3.16 -2.00
CA ILE A 121 -5.32 3.61 -0.61
C ILE A 121 -6.11 4.93 -0.57
N PRO A 122 -7.31 4.96 0.03
CA PRO A 122 -8.11 6.17 0.09
C PRO A 122 -7.59 7.15 1.16
N PRO A 123 -8.03 8.42 1.11
CA PRO A 123 -7.69 9.41 2.13
C PRO A 123 -8.00 8.94 3.55
N GLY A 124 -7.09 9.26 4.47
CA GLY A 124 -7.17 8.97 5.90
C GLY A 124 -6.71 7.58 6.31
N VAL A 125 -6.44 6.65 5.38
CA VAL A 125 -5.82 5.36 5.70
C VAL A 125 -4.33 5.56 5.92
N LEU A 126 -3.84 5.14 7.09
CA LEU A 126 -2.41 5.10 7.36
C LEU A 126 -1.79 4.03 6.47
N HIS A 127 -0.71 4.37 5.80
CA HIS A 127 0.02 3.44 4.95
C HIS A 127 1.51 3.51 5.22
N ALA A 128 2.14 2.35 5.08
CA ALA A 128 3.55 2.18 5.31
C ALA A 128 4.10 1.03 4.47
N CYS A 129 5.41 1.00 4.26
CA CYS A 129 6.08 -0.15 3.68
C CYS A 129 7.45 -0.42 4.31
N LYS A 130 7.84 -1.70 4.34
CA LYS A 130 9.21 -2.16 4.62
C LYS A 130 9.75 -2.99 3.45
N VAL A 131 11.02 -2.76 3.11
CA VAL A 131 11.74 -3.54 2.09
C VAL A 131 12.32 -4.83 2.68
N PHE A 132 12.08 -5.96 2.02
CA PHE A 132 12.62 -7.28 2.38
C PHE A 132 13.59 -7.87 1.35
N SER A 133 13.68 -7.28 0.16
CA SER A 133 14.67 -7.60 -0.88
C SER A 133 15.92 -6.72 -0.77
N PHE A 134 16.96 -7.00 -1.57
CA PHE A 134 18.15 -6.14 -1.66
C PHE A 134 17.79 -4.68 -2.00
N GLU A 135 16.88 -4.52 -2.96
CA GLU A 135 16.22 -3.26 -3.27
C GLU A 135 14.75 -3.51 -3.62
N ALA A 136 13.91 -2.51 -3.41
CA ALA A 136 12.54 -2.49 -3.92
C ALA A 136 12.20 -1.15 -4.54
N HIS A 137 11.37 -1.19 -5.57
CA HIS A 137 10.91 -0.01 -6.28
C HIS A 137 9.41 0.13 -6.05
N LEU A 138 8.99 1.22 -5.41
CA LEU A 138 7.58 1.57 -5.26
C LEU A 138 7.23 2.63 -6.31
N PHE A 139 6.27 2.30 -7.16
CA PHE A 139 5.61 3.23 -8.05
C PHE A 139 4.26 3.59 -7.43
N TYR A 140 4.00 4.88 -7.27
CA TYR A 140 2.72 5.35 -6.75
C TYR A 140 2.16 6.43 -7.65
N ILE A 141 0.96 6.16 -8.18
CA ILE A 141 0.14 7.11 -8.93
C ILE A 141 -0.79 7.77 -7.93
N THR A 142 -1.09 9.06 -8.11
CA THR A 142 -1.92 9.84 -7.19
C THR A 142 -2.94 10.68 -7.94
N ASP A 143 -4.07 10.94 -7.28
CA ASP A 143 -5.14 11.80 -7.81
C ASP A 143 -5.01 13.25 -7.38
N GLU A 144 -3.94 13.60 -6.66
CA GLU A 144 -3.57 14.99 -6.38
C GLU A 144 -2.07 15.18 -6.68
N THR A 145 -1.68 16.44 -6.92
CA THR A 145 -0.27 16.82 -6.98
C THR A 145 0.27 16.99 -5.56
N TYR A 146 1.56 16.70 -5.35
CA TYR A 146 2.14 16.73 -4.01
C TYR A 146 1.88 18.05 -3.28
N ASN A 147 1.24 17.94 -2.11
CA ASN A 147 0.98 19.06 -1.21
C ASN A 147 1.45 18.70 0.21
N PRO A 148 2.48 19.37 0.76
CA PRO A 148 2.95 19.09 2.11
C PRO A 148 1.93 19.40 3.21
N ASN A 149 0.90 20.18 2.90
CA ASN A 149 -0.19 20.48 3.83
C ASN A 149 -1.26 19.37 3.86
N ASP A 150 -1.22 18.42 2.94
CA ASP A 150 -2.16 17.30 2.84
C ASP A 150 -1.63 16.00 3.50
N GLU A 151 -0.31 15.82 3.46
CA GLU A 151 0.35 14.61 3.95
C GLU A 151 0.61 14.67 5.45
N GLY A 152 0.01 13.77 6.20
CA GLY A 152 0.15 13.60 7.63
C GLY A 152 1.11 12.48 7.98
N ARG A 153 1.61 12.50 9.22
CA ARG A 153 2.54 11.49 9.73
C ARG A 153 2.22 11.07 11.14
N TRP A 154 2.44 9.79 11.42
CA TRP A 154 2.76 9.29 12.75
C TRP A 154 4.19 8.76 12.76
N PRO A 155 4.90 8.80 13.90
CA PRO A 155 6.19 8.13 14.04
C PRO A 155 6.08 6.66 13.62
N TYR A 156 7.07 6.12 12.89
CA TYR A 156 7.05 4.74 12.40
C TYR A 156 6.82 3.71 13.51
N ASP A 157 7.32 3.99 14.73
CA ASP A 157 7.22 3.21 15.95
C ASP A 157 6.10 3.67 16.89
N SER A 158 5.12 4.42 16.37
CA SER A 158 3.97 4.88 17.13
C SER A 158 3.10 3.72 17.59
N ASP A 159 2.67 3.78 18.85
CA ASP A 159 1.69 2.90 19.48
C ASP A 159 0.26 3.00 18.91
N VAL A 160 0.01 3.93 17.99
CA VAL A 160 -1.25 4.04 17.24
C VAL A 160 -1.49 2.80 16.39
N VAL A 161 -0.42 2.19 15.87
CA VAL A 161 -0.49 0.95 15.08
C VAL A 161 0.46 -0.07 15.69
N ASP A 162 -0.10 -1.15 16.24
CA ASP A 162 0.70 -2.26 16.75
C ASP A 162 1.32 -3.05 15.59
N HIS A 163 2.55 -2.68 15.24
CA HIS A 163 3.31 -3.29 14.16
C HIS A 163 4.81 -3.34 14.49
N ASP A 164 5.36 -4.55 14.49
CA ASP A 164 6.79 -4.80 14.66
C ASP A 164 7.50 -4.75 13.30
N TRP A 165 8.26 -3.68 13.08
CA TRP A 165 9.09 -3.52 11.89
C TRP A 165 10.34 -4.42 11.90
N GLY A 166 10.61 -5.16 12.97
CA GLY A 166 11.81 -5.97 13.15
C GLY A 166 13.05 -5.12 13.46
N ARG A 167 14.24 -5.68 13.18
CA ARG A 167 15.53 -5.08 13.52
C ARG A 167 16.15 -4.33 12.33
N ASP A 168 17.14 -3.49 12.65
CA ASP A 168 18.01 -2.79 11.69
C ASP A 168 17.25 -1.91 10.68
N VAL A 169 16.11 -1.37 11.10
CA VAL A 169 15.26 -0.51 10.28
C VAL A 169 15.95 0.79 9.92
N ILE A 170 15.80 1.21 8.66
CA ILE A 170 16.31 2.47 8.16
C ILE A 170 15.11 3.39 7.91
N VAL A 171 15.00 4.45 8.72
CA VAL A 171 13.90 5.41 8.66
C VAL A 171 14.42 6.82 8.43
N SER A 172 13.61 7.67 7.80
CA SER A 172 13.95 9.08 7.67
C SER A 172 13.68 9.84 8.97
N PRO A 173 14.39 10.94 9.28
CA PRO A 173 14.07 11.77 10.45
C PRO A 173 12.64 12.34 10.46
N LYS A 174 11.99 12.44 9.29
CA LYS A 174 10.59 12.88 9.19
C LYS A 174 9.61 11.81 9.67
N ASP A 175 9.98 10.55 9.51
CA ASP A 175 9.18 9.39 9.90
C ASP A 175 9.32 9.07 11.39
N CYS A 176 10.16 9.81 12.13
CA CYS A 176 10.30 9.70 13.58
C CYS A 176 9.41 10.72 14.34
N ARG A 177 8.54 11.46 13.66
CA ARG A 177 7.73 12.51 14.28
C ARG A 177 6.33 12.60 13.68
N ALA A 178 5.37 12.94 14.54
CA ALA A 178 4.01 13.21 14.09
C ALA A 178 3.92 14.53 13.32
N PHE A 179 3.01 14.58 12.36
CA PHE A 179 2.61 15.81 11.68
C PHE A 179 1.12 15.70 11.32
N VAL A 180 0.35 16.72 11.66
CA VAL A 180 -1.08 16.80 11.33
C VAL A 180 -1.24 17.71 10.11
N PRO A 181 -1.87 17.25 9.02
CA PRO A 181 -2.11 18.06 7.84
C PRO A 181 -2.96 19.29 8.16
N THR A 182 -2.71 20.38 7.44
CA THR A 182 -3.49 21.62 7.56
C THR A 182 -4.58 21.72 6.49
N ALA A 183 -4.51 20.93 5.42
CA ALA A 183 -5.57 20.81 4.44
C ALA A 183 -6.82 20.17 5.09
N PRO A 184 -8.04 20.52 4.66
CA PRO A 184 -9.25 19.89 5.19
C PRO A 184 -9.33 18.42 4.75
N ARG A 185 -9.72 17.55 5.68
CA ARG A 185 -9.92 16.13 5.39
C ARG A 185 -11.17 15.93 4.52
N LYS A 186 -11.02 15.20 3.41
CA LYS A 186 -12.13 14.71 2.59
C LYS A 186 -12.95 13.72 3.44
N PRO A 187 -14.28 13.89 3.53
CA PRO A 187 -15.11 12.99 4.31
C PRO A 187 -15.09 11.58 3.72
N LEU A 188 -15.26 10.58 4.59
CA LEU A 188 -15.49 9.21 4.16
C LEU A 188 -16.73 9.18 3.26
N ARG A 189 -16.61 8.57 2.07
CA ARG A 189 -17.69 8.41 1.10
C ARG A 189 -18.32 7.04 1.23
#